data_AF-A0A7Y3NV67-F1
#
_entry.id   AF-A0A7Y3NV67-F1
#
_cell.length_a   1.000
_cell.length_b   1.000
_cell.length_c   1.000
_cell.angle_alpha   90.00
_cell.angle_beta   90.00
_cell.angle_gamma   90.00
#
_symmetry.space_group_name_H-M   'P 1'
#
loop_
_entity.id
_entity.type
_entity.pdbx_description
1 polymer ?
#
loop_
_entity_poly.entity_id
_entity_poly.type
_entity_poly.pdbx_seq_one_letter_code
_entity_poly.pdbx_strand_id
1 'polypeptide(L)'
;MAGKVSTRGGVSSLAMRRGLCLAVPGLLLALGSAGAAQANLTITPTFDSTITGSSDKTTIETDINNAISFYNNNFINPITVSIYFTTATPPGVSGNYLGASQSSFYNTSYDNYKAALGSNANNDTVAQTAYNHLSSGNQPTSDSVLTGMKVTAPDLRVLCFSGAVANQTAANGNQYDGIIYLNSTYLSGFGGGGNYSPTRVIQHEVDEVLGIGGAGSQLNNVFNNQDSTNSIGPMDLFRYAAAGKASFTTSGTASSYFSIDGGTTPVVSFNQNPSQPTTMGDFGDWGASTTIGSTTTTNNYVQNAFSDSSAGTPIALTSPEGIALQAIGYDTPVPEVSTLALFGVALVGLVLLPRKRRPSAPAKGLDPA
;
A
#
# COMPACT_ATOMS: atom_id res chain seq x y z
N MET A 1 -12.54 -55.19 66.82
CA MET A 1 -13.45 -55.79 65.81
C MET A 1 -12.81 -55.60 64.44
N ALA A 2 -12.67 -56.69 63.69
CA ALA A 2 -11.98 -56.84 62.40
C ALA A 2 -12.57 -55.94 61.28
N GLY A 3 -11.93 -55.63 60.14
CA GLY A 3 -10.66 -56.00 59.49
C GLY A 3 -10.28 -54.86 58.52
N LYS A 4 -9.28 -54.85 57.62
CA LYS A 4 -8.39 -55.78 56.91
C LYS A 4 -7.10 -54.97 56.59
N VAL A 5 -5.86 -55.43 56.83
CA VAL A 5 -5.00 -56.29 55.95
C VAL A 5 -4.78 -55.63 54.57
N SER A 6 -3.58 -55.46 53.99
CA SER A 6 -2.20 -55.82 54.33
C SER A 6 -1.21 -55.15 53.35
N THR A 7 0.00 -54.99 53.86
CA THR A 7 1.33 -54.62 53.34
C THR A 7 1.81 -55.10 51.96
N ARG A 8 2.69 -54.28 51.35
CA ARG A 8 3.88 -54.62 50.53
C ARG A 8 4.98 -53.63 50.95
N GLY A 9 6.25 -53.94 51.23
CA GLY A 9 7.10 -55.07 50.87
C GLY A 9 7.98 -54.73 49.67
N GLY A 10 9.29 -54.50 49.88
CA GLY A 10 10.27 -54.42 48.78
C GLY A 10 11.61 -53.77 49.15
N VAL A 11 12.68 -54.56 49.17
CA VAL A 11 14.04 -54.26 49.63
C VAL A 11 15.03 -54.37 48.45
N SER A 12 16.11 -53.59 48.50
CA SER A 12 17.51 -53.92 48.10
C SER A 12 17.95 -54.21 46.64
N SER A 13 18.84 -53.32 46.17
CA SER A 13 20.26 -53.56 45.78
C SER A 13 20.71 -53.79 44.31
N LEU A 14 21.79 -53.07 44.02
CA LEU A 14 23.05 -53.43 43.34
C LEU A 14 23.24 -53.30 41.80
N ALA A 15 24.27 -52.49 41.48
CA ALA A 15 25.39 -52.73 40.57
C ALA A 15 25.34 -52.31 39.07
N MET A 16 26.18 -51.29 38.80
CA MET A 16 27.33 -51.30 37.86
C MET A 16 27.07 -51.21 36.34
N ARG A 17 27.61 -50.14 35.71
CA ARG A 17 28.73 -50.23 34.74
C ARG A 17 29.15 -48.86 34.19
N ARG A 18 30.48 -48.72 34.06
CA ARG A 18 31.22 -47.60 33.45
C ARG A 18 31.09 -47.63 31.92
N GLY A 19 31.09 -46.45 31.29
CA GLY A 19 31.23 -46.29 29.84
C GLY A 19 31.53 -44.83 29.50
N LEU A 20 32.80 -44.57 29.17
CA LEU A 20 33.35 -43.31 28.69
C LEU A 20 32.88 -43.03 27.24
N CYS A 21 32.42 -41.82 26.92
CA CYS A 21 32.38 -41.34 25.52
C CYS A 21 32.47 -39.81 25.47
N LEU A 22 33.22 -39.33 24.48
CA LEU A 22 33.73 -37.98 24.30
C LEU A 22 32.63 -36.91 24.16
N ALA A 23 32.83 -35.77 24.82
CA ALA A 23 32.08 -34.55 24.55
C ALA A 23 32.78 -33.72 23.47
N VAL A 24 32.21 -33.70 22.27
CA VAL A 24 32.46 -32.68 21.24
C VAL A 24 31.42 -31.57 21.47
N PRO A 25 31.79 -30.30 21.71
CA PRO A 25 30.82 -29.22 21.65
C PRO A 25 30.54 -28.94 20.17
N GLY A 26 29.33 -29.29 19.73
CA GLY A 26 28.83 -28.98 18.40
C GLY A 26 28.81 -27.46 18.15
N LEU A 27 29.37 -27.10 17.01
CA LEU A 27 29.17 -25.83 16.33
C LEU A 27 27.66 -25.65 16.11
N LEU A 28 27.00 -24.81 16.91
CA LEU A 28 25.62 -24.41 16.64
C LEU A 28 25.61 -23.62 15.32
N LEU A 29 24.92 -24.16 14.31
CA LEU A 29 24.62 -23.47 13.08
C LEU A 29 23.88 -22.17 13.41
N ALA A 30 24.46 -21.03 13.04
CA ALA A 30 23.71 -19.81 12.82
C ALA A 30 22.84 -20.05 11.58
N LEU A 31 21.64 -20.61 11.77
CA LEU A 31 20.56 -20.44 10.82
C LEU A 31 20.20 -18.96 10.86
N GLY A 32 20.83 -18.18 9.99
CA GLY A 32 20.31 -16.88 9.62
C GLY A 32 18.88 -17.09 9.19
N SER A 33 17.93 -16.45 9.88
CA SER A 33 16.60 -16.23 9.36
C SER A 33 16.76 -15.40 8.10
N ALA A 34 16.99 -16.06 6.97
CA ALA A 34 16.62 -15.49 5.69
C ALA A 34 15.12 -15.23 5.84
N GLY A 35 14.74 -13.95 6.03
CA GLY A 35 13.36 -13.55 5.88
C GLY A 35 12.86 -14.12 4.57
N ALA A 36 11.61 -14.58 4.53
CA ALA A 36 11.01 -15.01 3.27
C ALA A 36 11.28 -13.91 2.24
N ALA A 37 11.80 -14.27 1.06
CA ALA A 37 11.91 -13.32 -0.03
C ALA A 37 10.49 -12.81 -0.30
N GLN A 38 10.18 -11.58 0.14
CA GLN A 38 8.91 -10.96 -0.14
C GLN A 38 8.98 -10.48 -1.58
N ALA A 39 8.04 -10.94 -2.41
CA ALA A 39 7.91 -10.44 -3.76
C ALA A 39 7.21 -9.08 -3.68
N ASN A 40 7.83 -8.06 -4.28
CA ASN A 40 7.33 -6.68 -4.23
C ASN A 40 6.21 -6.45 -5.24
N LEU A 41 5.48 -5.35 -5.05
CA LEU A 41 4.62 -4.80 -6.10
C LEU A 41 5.48 -4.53 -7.34
N THR A 42 5.05 -5.03 -8.49
CA THR A 42 5.74 -4.80 -9.76
C THR A 42 4.79 -4.19 -10.77
N ILE A 43 4.96 -2.90 -11.07
CA ILE A 43 4.30 -2.25 -12.19
C ILE A 43 5.13 -2.47 -13.46
N THR A 44 4.53 -3.07 -14.47
CA THR A 44 5.15 -3.36 -15.77
C THR A 44 4.56 -2.44 -16.84
N PRO A 45 5.29 -1.40 -17.28
CA PRO A 45 4.82 -0.52 -18.34
C PRO A 45 4.93 -1.21 -19.71
N THR A 46 3.95 -0.97 -20.58
CA THR A 46 4.01 -1.27 -22.01
C THR A 46 3.78 0.02 -22.78
N PHE A 47 4.68 0.38 -23.69
CA PHE A 47 4.63 1.65 -24.41
C PHE A 47 3.99 1.48 -25.80
N ASP A 48 3.02 2.33 -26.11
CA ASP A 48 2.38 2.43 -27.42
C ASP A 48 3.36 2.91 -28.51
N SER A 49 3.01 2.64 -29.76
CA SER A 49 3.68 3.19 -30.96
C SER A 49 3.84 4.72 -30.95
N THR A 50 2.90 5.45 -30.35
CA THR A 50 2.93 6.91 -30.18
C THR A 50 4.06 7.38 -29.27
N ILE A 51 4.46 6.56 -28.29
CA ILE A 51 5.62 6.81 -27.42
C ILE A 51 6.89 6.30 -28.10
N THR A 52 6.91 5.01 -28.48
CA THR A 52 8.13 4.36 -29.01
C THR A 52 8.59 4.94 -30.35
N GLY A 53 7.68 5.52 -31.13
CA GLY A 53 7.95 6.25 -32.37
C GLY A 53 8.22 7.75 -32.19
N SER A 54 8.09 8.29 -30.98
CA SER A 54 8.35 9.71 -30.69
C SER A 54 9.85 10.03 -30.75
N SER A 55 10.18 11.26 -31.16
CA SER A 55 11.55 11.80 -31.03
C SER A 55 12.01 11.89 -29.58
N ASP A 56 11.06 12.06 -28.65
CA ASP A 56 11.32 12.23 -27.22
C ASP A 56 11.15 10.93 -26.41
N LYS A 57 11.10 9.77 -27.08
CA LYS A 57 10.80 8.47 -26.46
C LYS A 57 11.64 8.18 -25.21
N THR A 58 12.94 8.49 -25.23
CA THR A 58 13.83 8.22 -24.10
C THR A 58 13.42 9.01 -22.87
N THR A 59 13.03 10.28 -23.05
CA THR A 59 12.55 11.14 -21.97
C THR A 59 11.22 10.60 -21.43
N ILE A 60 10.27 10.31 -22.31
CA ILE A 60 8.94 9.81 -21.93
C ILE A 60 9.05 8.49 -21.16
N GLU A 61 9.79 7.50 -21.69
CA GLU A 61 9.99 6.21 -21.05
C GLU A 61 10.74 6.36 -19.70
N THR A 62 11.70 7.27 -19.62
CA THR A 62 12.44 7.55 -18.36
C THR A 62 11.51 8.15 -17.31
N ASP A 63 10.69 9.14 -17.66
CA ASP A 63 9.77 9.77 -16.72
C ASP A 63 8.71 8.79 -16.21
N ILE A 64 8.21 7.90 -17.07
CA ILE A 64 7.27 6.84 -16.67
C ILE A 64 7.95 5.86 -15.71
N ASN A 65 9.14 5.37 -16.04
CA ASN A 65 9.86 4.44 -15.16
C ASN A 65 10.25 5.08 -13.82
N ASN A 66 10.61 6.37 -13.82
CA ASN A 66 10.91 7.10 -12.59
C ASN A 66 9.68 7.24 -11.70
N ALA A 67 8.52 7.60 -12.27
CA ALA A 67 7.27 7.67 -11.54
C ALA A 67 6.88 6.32 -10.92
N ILE A 68 7.00 5.24 -11.71
CA ILE A 68 6.72 3.86 -11.28
C ILE A 68 7.65 3.40 -10.13
N SER A 69 8.90 3.87 -10.12
CA SER A 69 9.91 3.43 -9.15
C SER A 69 9.49 3.64 -7.70
N PHE A 70 8.68 4.67 -7.41
CA PHE A 70 8.14 4.88 -6.06
C PHE A 70 7.35 3.64 -5.61
N TYR A 71 6.38 3.19 -6.40
CA TYR A 71 5.50 2.08 -6.05
C TYR A 71 6.27 0.77 -5.89
N ASN A 72 7.13 0.44 -6.87
CA ASN A 72 7.93 -0.79 -6.87
C ASN A 72 8.88 -0.90 -5.67
N ASN A 73 9.33 0.25 -5.13
CA ASN A 73 10.30 0.29 -4.03
C ASN A 73 9.64 0.36 -2.65
N ASN A 74 8.39 0.82 -2.57
CA ASN A 74 7.76 1.12 -1.28
C ASN A 74 6.63 0.15 -0.90
N PHE A 75 6.08 -0.62 -1.85
CA PHE A 75 5.01 -1.58 -1.58
C PHE A 75 5.43 -3.04 -1.82
N ILE A 76 5.05 -3.92 -0.91
CA ILE A 76 5.52 -5.32 -0.84
C ILE A 76 4.45 -6.35 -1.19
N ASN A 77 3.30 -5.93 -1.75
CA ASN A 77 2.29 -6.86 -2.20
C ASN A 77 2.81 -7.63 -3.42
N PRO A 78 2.79 -8.98 -3.42
CA PRO A 78 3.40 -9.80 -4.46
C PRO A 78 2.53 -9.91 -5.72
N ILE A 79 2.20 -8.78 -6.33
CA ILE A 79 1.35 -8.68 -7.51
C ILE A 79 2.07 -7.97 -8.65
N THR A 80 1.68 -8.31 -9.88
CA THR A 80 2.06 -7.54 -11.06
C THR A 80 0.89 -6.67 -11.50
N VAL A 81 1.18 -5.42 -11.83
CA VAL A 81 0.23 -4.47 -12.42
C VAL A 81 0.74 -4.10 -13.81
N SER A 82 0.02 -4.54 -14.83
CA SER A 82 0.34 -4.27 -16.23
C SER A 82 -0.35 -2.98 -16.67
N ILE A 83 0.41 -2.00 -17.15
CA ILE A 83 -0.14 -0.70 -17.56
C ILE A 83 0.31 -0.38 -18.97
N TYR A 84 -0.65 -0.06 -19.84
CA TYR A 84 -0.38 0.41 -21.19
C TYR A 84 -0.31 1.94 -21.22
N PHE A 85 0.83 2.49 -21.62
CA PHE A 85 1.05 3.93 -21.73
C PHE A 85 0.97 4.37 -23.18
N THR A 86 0.23 5.45 -23.44
CA THR A 86 0.09 6.04 -24.78
C THR A 86 0.01 7.55 -24.70
N THR A 87 0.43 8.24 -25.77
CA THR A 87 0.17 9.69 -25.94
C THR A 87 -0.93 9.95 -26.98
N ALA A 88 -1.68 8.91 -27.36
CA ALA A 88 -2.89 9.06 -28.15
C ALA A 88 -4.00 9.77 -27.35
N THR A 89 -4.99 10.29 -28.05
CA THR A 89 -6.20 10.84 -27.41
C THR A 89 -7.05 9.71 -26.82
N PRO A 90 -7.49 9.81 -25.54
CA PRO A 90 -8.38 8.82 -24.95
C PRO A 90 -9.72 8.74 -25.70
N PRO A 91 -10.30 7.53 -25.88
CA PRO A 91 -11.63 7.38 -26.46
C PRO A 91 -12.69 8.15 -25.67
N GLY A 92 -13.56 8.88 -26.38
CA GLY A 92 -14.68 9.61 -25.76
C GLY A 92 -14.29 10.88 -25.01
N VAL A 93 -12.99 11.19 -24.90
CA VAL A 93 -12.48 12.42 -24.30
C VAL A 93 -12.15 13.42 -25.42
N SER A 94 -12.76 14.59 -25.36
CA SER A 94 -12.43 15.72 -26.24
C SER A 94 -12.10 16.93 -25.36
N GLY A 95 -11.00 17.63 -25.64
CA GLY A 95 -10.62 18.84 -24.90
C GLY A 95 -9.27 18.73 -24.18
N ASN A 96 -9.14 19.51 -23.10
CA ASN A 96 -7.91 19.72 -22.34
C ASN A 96 -7.82 18.72 -21.18
N TYR A 97 -6.91 17.75 -21.28
CA TYR A 97 -6.53 16.85 -20.19
C TYR A 97 -5.00 16.80 -20.10
N LEU A 98 -4.45 16.58 -18.90
CA LEU A 98 -3.01 16.39 -18.71
C LEU A 98 -2.64 14.92 -18.82
N GLY A 99 -3.34 14.10 -18.05
CA GLY A 99 -3.39 12.66 -18.15
C GLY A 99 -4.85 12.17 -18.08
N ALA A 100 -5.04 10.90 -18.37
CA ALA A 100 -6.28 10.19 -18.09
C ALA A 100 -5.97 8.70 -17.92
N SER A 101 -6.65 8.05 -16.99
CA SER A 101 -6.57 6.60 -16.79
C SER A 101 -7.86 5.90 -17.23
N GLN A 102 -7.74 4.64 -17.63
CA GLN A 102 -8.87 3.74 -17.84
C GLN A 102 -8.57 2.40 -17.18
N SER A 103 -9.44 1.99 -16.27
CA SER A 103 -9.31 0.75 -15.49
C SER A 103 -10.55 -0.12 -15.64
N SER A 104 -10.34 -1.44 -15.51
CA SER A 104 -11.45 -2.39 -15.39
C SER A 104 -11.92 -2.43 -13.94
N PHE A 105 -13.23 -2.34 -13.76
CA PHE A 105 -13.85 -2.42 -12.45
C PHE A 105 -14.48 -3.78 -12.23
N TYR A 106 -14.28 -4.29 -11.02
CA TYR A 106 -14.88 -5.50 -10.48
C TYR A 106 -15.82 -5.12 -9.35
N ASN A 107 -16.81 -5.97 -9.12
CA ASN A 107 -17.69 -5.81 -7.97
C ASN A 107 -17.45 -6.92 -6.94
N THR A 108 -17.51 -6.56 -5.67
CA THR A 108 -17.46 -7.49 -4.52
C THR A 108 -18.41 -6.99 -3.43
N SER A 109 -18.82 -7.85 -2.50
CA SER A 109 -19.63 -7.38 -1.36
C SER A 109 -18.76 -6.53 -0.43
N TYR A 110 -19.40 -5.62 0.31
CA TYR A 110 -18.70 -4.80 1.29
C TYR A 110 -18.13 -5.67 2.42
N ASP A 111 -18.88 -6.67 2.87
CA ASP A 111 -18.41 -7.59 3.90
C ASP A 111 -17.16 -8.38 3.46
N ASN A 112 -17.09 -8.85 2.21
CA ASN A 112 -15.92 -9.54 1.69
C ASN A 112 -14.71 -8.60 1.60
N TYR A 113 -14.92 -7.39 1.07
CA TYR A 113 -13.85 -6.39 0.95
C TYR A 113 -13.30 -5.97 2.32
N LYS A 114 -14.19 -5.68 3.27
CA LYS A 114 -13.84 -5.34 4.65
C LYS A 114 -13.12 -6.48 5.36
N ALA A 115 -13.56 -7.73 5.19
CA ALA A 115 -12.89 -8.89 5.77
C ALA A 115 -11.46 -9.07 5.21
N ALA A 116 -11.29 -8.82 3.91
CA ALA A 116 -9.98 -8.87 3.26
C ALA A 116 -9.06 -7.73 3.76
N LEU A 117 -9.56 -6.49 3.87
CA LEU A 117 -8.83 -5.38 4.49
C LEU A 117 -8.36 -5.74 5.91
N GLY A 118 -9.26 -6.29 6.74
CA GLY A 118 -8.91 -6.70 8.10
C GLY A 118 -7.86 -7.81 8.15
N SER A 119 -7.86 -8.72 7.18
CA SER A 119 -6.86 -9.78 7.05
C SER A 119 -5.52 -9.25 6.53
N ASN A 120 -5.55 -8.23 5.69
CA ASN A 120 -4.37 -7.62 5.07
C ASN A 120 -3.68 -6.60 6.00
N ALA A 121 -4.42 -5.87 6.85
CA ALA A 121 -3.90 -4.82 7.74
C ALA A 121 -2.90 -5.26 8.84
N ASN A 122 -2.35 -6.47 8.75
CA ASN A 122 -1.40 -7.02 9.69
C ASN A 122 -0.01 -6.38 9.54
N ASN A 123 0.50 -5.82 10.63
CA ASN A 123 1.82 -5.18 10.75
C ASN A 123 2.00 -3.80 10.09
N ASP A 124 0.96 -3.26 9.42
CA ASP A 124 0.94 -1.87 8.95
C ASP A 124 0.02 -1.04 9.87
N THR A 125 0.59 -0.05 10.56
CA THR A 125 -0.16 0.79 11.50
C THR A 125 -1.17 1.70 10.82
N VAL A 126 -0.92 2.12 9.58
CA VAL A 126 -1.85 2.95 8.80
C VAL A 126 -3.04 2.10 8.39
N ALA A 127 -2.80 0.92 7.79
CA ALA A 127 -3.86 -0.01 7.40
C ALA A 127 -4.68 -0.47 8.60
N GLN A 128 -4.03 -0.75 9.74
CA GLN A 128 -4.72 -1.16 10.97
C GLN A 128 -5.59 -0.03 11.54
N THR A 129 -5.10 1.22 11.53
CA THR A 129 -5.89 2.37 11.96
C THR A 129 -7.11 2.55 11.07
N ALA A 130 -6.91 2.51 9.75
CA ALA A 130 -7.96 2.60 8.73
C ALA A 130 -9.04 1.54 8.95
N TYR A 131 -8.64 0.27 9.02
CA TYR A 131 -9.55 -0.87 9.23
C TYR A 131 -10.39 -0.72 10.50
N ASN A 132 -9.75 -0.38 11.62
CA ASN A 132 -10.41 -0.29 12.94
C ASN A 132 -11.50 0.78 12.99
N HIS A 133 -11.48 1.77 12.10
CA HIS A 133 -12.46 2.87 12.06
C HIS A 133 -13.46 2.79 10.91
N LEU A 134 -13.42 1.74 10.07
CA LEU A 134 -14.33 1.58 8.94
C LEU A 134 -15.82 1.62 9.31
N SER A 135 -16.19 1.24 10.54
CA SER A 135 -17.58 1.28 11.00
C SER A 135 -18.18 2.69 11.03
N SER A 136 -17.34 3.72 11.08
CA SER A 136 -17.76 5.13 11.06
C SER A 136 -17.80 5.73 9.66
N GLY A 137 -17.25 5.03 8.66
CA GLY A 137 -17.17 5.46 7.27
C GLY A 137 -18.45 5.22 6.48
N ASN A 138 -18.39 5.47 5.18
CA ASN A 138 -19.52 5.17 4.29
C ASN A 138 -19.70 3.66 4.17
N GLN A 139 -20.95 3.25 4.03
CA GLN A 139 -21.35 1.88 3.76
C GLN A 139 -22.27 1.90 2.53
N PRO A 140 -22.17 0.93 1.62
CA PRO A 140 -23.11 0.85 0.50
C PRO A 140 -24.52 0.62 1.03
N THR A 141 -25.53 1.00 0.25
CA THR A 141 -26.92 0.80 0.69
C THR A 141 -27.37 -0.66 0.61
N SER A 142 -26.58 -1.53 -0.05
CA SER A 142 -26.81 -2.97 -0.18
C SER A 142 -25.48 -3.72 -0.21
N ASP A 143 -25.34 -4.72 0.66
CA ASP A 143 -24.14 -5.55 0.82
C ASP A 143 -24.06 -6.74 -0.17
N SER A 144 -24.46 -6.49 -1.42
CA SER A 144 -24.40 -7.52 -2.47
C SER A 144 -23.13 -7.39 -3.30
N VAL A 145 -22.68 -8.48 -3.93
CA VAL A 145 -21.54 -8.44 -4.87
C VAL A 145 -21.78 -7.48 -6.03
N LEU A 146 -23.02 -7.15 -6.41
CA LEU A 146 -23.32 -6.25 -7.54
C LEU A 146 -23.41 -4.78 -7.15
N THR A 147 -23.52 -4.48 -5.85
CA THR A 147 -23.84 -3.12 -5.35
C THR A 147 -23.05 -2.74 -4.11
N GLY A 148 -22.11 -3.57 -3.66
CA GLY A 148 -21.36 -3.35 -2.44
C GLY A 148 -20.18 -2.43 -2.72
N MET A 149 -19.10 -3.03 -3.21
CA MET A 149 -17.87 -2.33 -3.58
C MET A 149 -17.63 -2.44 -5.08
N LYS A 150 -17.17 -1.35 -5.68
CA LYS A 150 -16.69 -1.31 -7.06
C LYS A 150 -15.23 -0.86 -7.08
N VAL A 151 -14.36 -1.75 -7.56
CA VAL A 151 -12.93 -1.76 -7.23
C VAL A 151 -12.10 -2.11 -8.47
N THR A 152 -10.88 -1.57 -8.59
CA THR A 152 -9.97 -1.92 -9.70
C THR A 152 -9.37 -3.32 -9.51
N ALA A 153 -8.87 -3.93 -10.60
CA ALA A 153 -8.26 -5.25 -10.53
C ALA A 153 -7.03 -5.32 -9.60
N PRO A 154 -6.07 -4.35 -9.65
CA PRO A 154 -4.92 -4.34 -8.75
C PRO A 154 -5.29 -4.27 -7.27
N ASP A 155 -6.28 -3.44 -6.91
CA ASP A 155 -6.75 -3.28 -5.54
C ASP A 155 -7.32 -4.61 -4.97
N LEU A 156 -8.14 -5.31 -5.74
CA LEU A 156 -8.59 -6.65 -5.34
C LEU A 156 -7.42 -7.64 -5.20
N ARG A 157 -6.38 -7.55 -6.04
CA ARG A 157 -5.24 -8.47 -5.95
C ARG A 157 -4.35 -8.20 -4.74
N VAL A 158 -4.15 -6.95 -4.32
CA VAL A 158 -3.40 -6.67 -3.08
C VAL A 158 -4.11 -7.26 -1.85
N LEU A 159 -5.44 -7.32 -1.89
CA LEU A 159 -6.29 -7.97 -0.89
C LEU A 159 -6.47 -9.48 -1.09
N CYS A 160 -5.67 -10.10 -1.97
CA CYS A 160 -5.65 -11.55 -2.23
C CYS A 160 -6.96 -12.13 -2.79
N PHE A 161 -7.81 -11.33 -3.45
CA PHE A 161 -8.96 -11.87 -4.17
C PHE A 161 -8.53 -12.66 -5.41
N SER A 162 -9.03 -13.88 -5.54
CA SER A 162 -8.84 -14.69 -6.74
C SER A 162 -9.75 -14.23 -7.88
N GLY A 163 -9.23 -14.20 -9.11
CA GLY A 163 -10.02 -13.95 -10.33
C GLY A 163 -10.05 -12.50 -10.82
N ALA A 164 -9.47 -11.55 -10.07
CA ALA A 164 -9.23 -10.20 -10.56
C ALA A 164 -8.06 -10.20 -11.55
N VAL A 165 -8.34 -9.93 -12.83
CA VAL A 165 -7.35 -9.95 -13.92
C VAL A 165 -7.32 -8.64 -14.70
N ALA A 166 -6.22 -8.40 -15.40
CA ALA A 166 -6.14 -7.39 -16.44
C ALA A 166 -7.25 -7.61 -17.47
N ASN A 167 -8.09 -6.60 -17.70
CA ASN A 167 -9.26 -6.72 -18.59
C ASN A 167 -9.55 -5.43 -19.38
N GLN A 168 -8.66 -4.44 -19.34
CA GLN A 168 -8.72 -3.27 -20.21
C GLN A 168 -8.02 -3.56 -21.54
N THR A 169 -8.77 -3.58 -22.62
CA THR A 169 -8.22 -3.82 -23.96
C THR A 169 -7.60 -2.55 -24.53
N ALA A 170 -6.27 -2.53 -24.70
CA ALA A 170 -5.56 -1.42 -25.31
C ALA A 170 -5.64 -1.46 -26.84
N ALA A 171 -5.11 -0.41 -27.49
CA ALA A 171 -5.10 -0.27 -28.95
C ALA A 171 -4.34 -1.41 -29.67
N ASN A 172 -3.39 -2.07 -28.97
CA ASN A 172 -2.67 -3.22 -29.51
C ASN A 172 -3.43 -4.56 -29.37
N GLY A 173 -4.67 -4.55 -28.85
CA GLY A 173 -5.53 -5.72 -28.70
C GLY A 173 -5.24 -6.58 -27.46
N ASN A 174 -4.18 -6.28 -26.69
CA ASN A 174 -3.87 -6.98 -25.45
C ASN A 174 -4.64 -6.38 -24.26
N GLN A 175 -4.80 -7.17 -23.19
CA GLN A 175 -5.45 -6.76 -21.95
C GLN A 175 -4.43 -6.29 -20.91
N TYR A 176 -4.74 -5.19 -20.23
CA TYR A 176 -3.95 -4.58 -19.16
C TYR A 176 -4.83 -4.29 -17.94
N ASP A 177 -4.20 -4.00 -16.80
CA ASP A 177 -4.92 -3.55 -15.61
C ASP A 177 -5.43 -2.12 -15.77
N GLY A 178 -4.63 -1.29 -16.45
CA GLY A 178 -5.00 0.06 -16.81
C GLY A 178 -4.37 0.51 -18.13
N ILE A 179 -5.00 1.51 -18.74
CA ILE A 179 -4.45 2.26 -19.86
C ILE A 179 -4.29 3.71 -19.39
N ILE A 180 -3.09 4.26 -19.55
CA ILE A 180 -2.78 5.64 -19.20
C ILE A 180 -2.50 6.43 -20.48
N TYR A 181 -3.25 7.51 -20.65
CA TYR A 181 -3.14 8.46 -21.73
C TYR A 181 -2.43 9.70 -21.21
N LEU A 182 -1.29 10.06 -21.83
CA LEU A 182 -0.49 11.22 -21.45
C LEU A 182 -0.55 12.27 -22.56
N ASN A 183 -1.01 13.48 -22.23
CA ASN A 183 -1.13 14.52 -23.24
C ASN A 183 0.22 15.20 -23.50
N SER A 184 0.89 14.79 -24.57
CA SER A 184 2.21 15.31 -24.96
C SER A 184 2.23 16.81 -25.25
N THR A 185 1.07 17.44 -25.50
CA THR A 185 0.94 18.89 -25.70
C THR A 185 1.22 19.67 -24.41
N TYR A 186 0.84 19.12 -23.25
CA TYR A 186 0.89 19.84 -21.97
C TYR A 186 2.03 19.40 -21.06
N LEU A 187 2.54 18.18 -21.22
CA LEU A 187 3.63 17.64 -20.40
C LEU A 187 4.99 18.16 -20.88
N SER A 188 5.82 18.60 -19.93
CA SER A 188 7.17 19.07 -20.24
C SER A 188 8.05 17.93 -20.74
N GLY A 189 8.83 18.15 -21.79
CA GLY A 189 9.75 17.14 -22.33
C GLY A 189 9.11 16.10 -23.25
N PHE A 190 7.81 16.22 -23.54
CA PHE A 190 7.06 15.28 -24.39
C PHE A 190 6.87 15.80 -25.84
N GLY A 191 7.65 16.82 -26.23
CA GLY A 191 7.68 17.35 -27.61
C GLY A 191 6.66 18.45 -27.92
N GLY A 192 5.60 18.61 -27.10
CA GLY A 192 4.53 19.59 -27.34
C GLY A 192 4.77 21.00 -26.79
N GLY A 193 5.89 21.26 -26.12
CA GLY A 193 6.17 22.56 -25.47
C GLY A 193 5.42 22.78 -24.16
N GLY A 194 4.90 21.70 -23.56
CA GLY A 194 4.21 21.71 -22.28
C GLY A 194 5.06 22.13 -21.09
N ASN A 195 4.41 22.56 -20.01
CA ASN A 195 5.06 23.03 -18.78
C ASN A 195 4.60 22.27 -17.53
N TYR A 196 3.73 21.28 -17.67
CA TYR A 196 3.26 20.47 -16.54
C TYR A 196 4.22 19.33 -16.26
N SER A 197 4.42 19.02 -14.98
CA SER A 197 5.32 17.94 -14.53
C SER A 197 4.82 16.57 -15.00
N PRO A 198 5.60 15.82 -15.81
CA PRO A 198 5.25 14.47 -16.22
C PRO A 198 5.18 13.53 -15.02
N THR A 199 6.13 13.60 -14.09
CA THR A 199 6.17 12.71 -12.91
C THR A 199 4.88 12.81 -12.09
N ARG A 200 4.40 14.02 -11.80
CA ARG A 200 3.17 14.22 -11.03
C ARG A 200 1.95 13.65 -11.76
N VAL A 201 1.81 13.94 -13.05
CA VAL A 201 0.68 13.45 -13.86
C VAL A 201 0.73 11.93 -13.98
N ILE A 202 1.90 11.34 -14.25
CA ILE A 202 2.04 9.89 -14.36
C ILE A 202 1.71 9.20 -13.03
N GLN A 203 2.19 9.74 -11.89
CA GLN A 203 1.85 9.20 -10.58
C GLN A 203 0.35 9.30 -10.31
N HIS A 204 -0.28 10.41 -10.70
CA HIS A 204 -1.72 10.59 -10.58
C HIS A 204 -2.48 9.49 -11.32
N GLU A 205 -2.16 9.28 -12.59
CA GLU A 205 -2.84 8.25 -13.39
C GLU A 205 -2.52 6.81 -12.92
N VAL A 206 -1.32 6.57 -12.37
CA VAL A 206 -0.96 5.25 -11.80
C VAL A 206 -1.74 4.99 -10.51
N ASP A 207 -1.85 5.98 -9.63
CA ASP A 207 -2.64 5.92 -8.40
C ASP A 207 -4.10 5.52 -8.68
N GLU A 208 -4.68 6.02 -9.78
CA GLU A 208 -6.02 5.63 -10.21
C GLU A 208 -6.12 4.17 -10.66
N VAL A 209 -5.14 3.68 -11.43
CA VAL A 209 -5.09 2.25 -11.79
C VAL A 209 -4.98 1.38 -10.53
N LEU A 210 -4.24 1.84 -9.53
CA LEU A 210 -4.07 1.16 -8.25
C LEU A 210 -5.30 1.23 -7.33
N GLY A 211 -6.29 2.08 -7.62
CA GLY A 211 -7.59 2.11 -6.93
C GLY A 211 -7.85 3.31 -6.03
N ILE A 212 -7.01 4.35 -6.04
CA ILE A 212 -7.29 5.63 -5.39
C ILE A 212 -7.71 6.70 -6.44
N GLY A 213 -7.83 7.97 -6.06
CA GLY A 213 -8.25 9.04 -6.99
C GLY A 213 -9.66 8.83 -7.56
N GLY A 214 -9.89 9.25 -8.81
CA GLY A 214 -11.16 9.13 -9.49
C GLY A 214 -11.68 7.71 -9.59
N ALA A 215 -10.81 6.72 -9.83
CA ALA A 215 -11.17 5.30 -9.82
C ALA A 215 -11.56 4.77 -8.43
N GLY A 216 -11.05 5.42 -7.37
CA GLY A 216 -11.33 5.04 -5.99
C GLY A 216 -12.70 5.48 -5.46
N SER A 217 -13.47 6.28 -6.21
CA SER A 217 -14.77 6.79 -5.77
C SER A 217 -15.87 6.58 -6.80
N GLN A 218 -17.08 6.26 -6.35
CA GLN A 218 -18.25 6.16 -7.23
C GLN A 218 -19.03 7.47 -7.39
N LEU A 219 -18.61 8.56 -6.72
CA LEU A 219 -19.33 9.84 -6.77
C LEU A 219 -19.36 10.48 -8.17
N ASN A 220 -18.32 10.27 -9.00
CA ASN A 220 -18.33 10.70 -10.40
C ASN A 220 -19.42 9.99 -11.22
N ASN A 221 -19.64 8.71 -10.96
CA ASN A 221 -20.67 7.93 -11.63
C ASN A 221 -22.08 8.33 -11.18
N VAL A 222 -22.24 8.62 -9.89
CA VAL A 222 -23.48 9.19 -9.33
C VAL A 222 -23.78 10.55 -9.94
N PHE A 223 -22.77 11.44 -10.04
CA PHE A 223 -22.92 12.76 -10.63
C PHE A 223 -23.36 12.68 -12.10
N ASN A 224 -22.75 11.76 -12.86
CA ASN A 224 -23.05 11.55 -14.28
C ASN A 224 -24.26 10.64 -14.52
N ASN A 225 -24.94 10.17 -13.45
CA ASN A 225 -26.04 9.20 -13.50
C ASN A 225 -25.70 7.95 -14.36
N GLN A 226 -24.41 7.58 -14.42
CA GLN A 226 -23.91 6.46 -15.23
C GLN A 226 -24.03 5.13 -14.49
N ASP A 227 -23.88 5.14 -13.16
CA ASP A 227 -24.02 3.96 -12.34
C ASP A 227 -25.19 4.15 -11.37
N SER A 228 -26.27 3.41 -11.62
CA SER A 228 -27.43 3.33 -10.75
C SER A 228 -27.27 2.27 -9.65
N THR A 229 -26.13 1.57 -9.61
CA THR A 229 -25.82 0.63 -8.54
C THR A 229 -25.43 1.41 -7.29
N ASN A 230 -25.94 0.99 -6.14
CA ASN A 230 -25.66 1.63 -4.86
C ASN A 230 -24.26 1.30 -4.29
N SER A 231 -23.28 1.14 -5.18
CA SER A 231 -21.90 0.77 -4.83
C SER A 231 -21.10 1.98 -4.38
N ILE A 232 -20.08 1.72 -3.58
CA ILE A 232 -19.07 2.69 -3.18
C ILE A 232 -17.68 2.19 -3.60
N GLY A 233 -16.74 3.12 -3.77
CA GLY A 233 -15.35 2.81 -4.10
C GLY A 233 -14.48 2.69 -2.84
N PRO A 234 -13.24 2.19 -2.99
CA PRO A 234 -12.27 2.07 -1.90
C PRO A 234 -12.06 3.38 -1.11
N MET A 235 -11.96 4.51 -1.80
CA MET A 235 -11.75 5.83 -1.18
C MET A 235 -13.00 6.37 -0.48
N ASP A 236 -14.19 5.93 -0.89
CA ASP A 236 -15.44 6.36 -0.26
C ASP A 236 -15.57 5.82 1.17
N LEU A 237 -14.96 4.67 1.48
CA LEU A 237 -14.88 4.12 2.84
C LEU A 237 -14.26 5.11 3.83
N PHE A 238 -13.33 5.93 3.35
CA PHE A 238 -12.48 6.82 4.14
C PHE A 238 -12.84 8.30 3.96
N ARG A 239 -14.03 8.59 3.43
CA ARG A 239 -14.54 9.95 3.21
C ARG A 239 -15.45 10.40 4.35
N TYR A 240 -15.04 11.46 5.06
CA TYR A 240 -15.72 11.96 6.26
C TYR A 240 -16.08 13.45 6.15
N ALA A 241 -17.14 13.85 6.84
CA ALA A 241 -17.57 15.24 7.03
C ALA A 241 -17.21 15.78 8.43
N ALA A 242 -17.06 14.88 9.41
CA ALA A 242 -16.65 15.15 10.79
C ALA A 242 -16.24 13.82 11.45
N ALA A 243 -15.69 13.89 12.66
CA ALA A 243 -15.45 12.70 13.49
C ALA A 243 -16.73 11.86 13.66
N GLY A 244 -16.66 10.59 13.29
CA GLY A 244 -17.77 9.64 13.33
C GLY A 244 -18.85 9.87 12.27
N LYS A 245 -18.65 10.80 11.33
CA LYS A 245 -19.65 11.18 10.33
C LYS A 245 -19.10 11.04 8.92
N ALA A 246 -19.52 9.98 8.24
CA ALA A 246 -19.20 9.77 6.84
C ALA A 246 -19.80 10.86 5.93
N SER A 247 -19.20 11.06 4.76
CA SER A 247 -19.71 11.93 3.70
C SER A 247 -19.74 11.16 2.40
N PHE A 248 -20.90 11.04 1.73
CA PHE A 248 -21.02 10.49 0.38
C PHE A 248 -21.99 11.35 -0.40
N THR A 249 -21.48 12.42 -1.01
CA THR A 249 -22.30 13.43 -1.67
C THR A 249 -21.51 14.18 -2.71
N THR A 250 -22.19 14.57 -3.78
CA THR A 250 -21.67 15.45 -4.83
C THR A 250 -21.93 16.94 -4.53
N SER A 251 -22.50 17.26 -3.37
CA SER A 251 -22.80 18.63 -2.96
C SER A 251 -21.52 19.46 -2.79
N GLY A 252 -21.48 20.62 -3.44
CA GLY A 252 -20.31 21.50 -3.40
C GLY A 252 -20.09 22.28 -2.12
N THR A 253 -21.05 22.23 -1.21
CA THR A 253 -20.97 22.87 0.10
C THR A 253 -20.72 21.86 1.21
N ALA A 254 -20.63 20.56 0.88
CA ALA A 254 -20.34 19.53 1.87
C ALA A 254 -18.88 19.58 2.29
N SER A 255 -18.63 19.36 3.58
CA SER A 255 -17.30 18.99 4.05
C SER A 255 -17.06 17.53 3.70
N SER A 256 -15.98 17.27 2.96
CA SER A 256 -15.55 15.92 2.60
C SER A 256 -14.03 15.88 2.63
N TYR A 257 -13.46 15.03 3.47
CA TYR A 257 -12.01 14.85 3.57
C TYR A 257 -11.66 13.37 3.77
N PHE A 258 -10.47 13.02 3.33
CA PHE A 258 -9.87 11.72 3.57
C PHE A 258 -9.35 11.64 5.02
N SER A 259 -9.68 10.56 5.71
CA SER A 259 -9.22 10.26 7.07
C SER A 259 -9.24 8.75 7.29
N ILE A 260 -8.27 8.26 8.08
CA ILE A 260 -8.15 6.84 8.44
C ILE A 260 -8.61 6.56 9.88
N ASP A 261 -8.92 7.60 10.67
CA ASP A 261 -9.24 7.51 12.10
C ASP A 261 -10.72 7.88 12.38
N GLY A 262 -11.60 7.45 11.47
CA GLY A 262 -13.05 7.65 11.59
C GLY A 262 -13.46 9.11 11.43
N GLY A 263 -12.67 9.92 10.73
CA GLY A 263 -12.91 11.34 10.55
C GLY A 263 -12.37 12.23 11.67
N THR A 264 -11.63 11.69 12.64
CA THR A 264 -11.12 12.48 13.78
C THR A 264 -10.06 13.48 13.33
N THR A 265 -9.14 13.04 12.48
CA THR A 265 -8.05 13.86 11.91
C THR A 265 -8.16 13.89 10.39
N PRO A 266 -8.42 15.06 9.77
CA PRO A 266 -8.36 15.20 8.32
C PRO A 266 -6.92 15.03 7.81
N VAL A 267 -6.73 14.19 6.78
CA VAL A 267 -5.44 14.06 6.07
C VAL A 267 -5.39 15.07 4.91
N VAL A 268 -6.42 15.08 4.07
CA VAL A 268 -6.56 16.00 2.93
C VAL A 268 -8.04 16.14 2.57
N SER A 269 -8.47 17.33 2.12
CA SER A 269 -9.82 17.50 1.58
C SER A 269 -9.98 16.74 0.27
N PHE A 270 -11.15 16.10 0.08
CA PHE A 270 -11.56 15.68 -1.26
C PHE A 270 -12.04 16.87 -2.08
N ASN A 271 -12.00 16.72 -3.39
CA ASN A 271 -12.64 17.65 -4.30
C ASN A 271 -14.16 17.58 -4.13
N GLN A 272 -14.75 18.74 -3.85
CA GLN A 272 -16.21 18.94 -3.78
C GLN A 272 -16.59 20.15 -4.64
N ASN A 273 -16.01 20.32 -5.83
CA ASN A 273 -16.40 21.42 -6.72
C ASN A 273 -17.37 20.93 -7.82
N PRO A 274 -18.70 21.04 -7.63
CA PRO A 274 -19.70 20.56 -8.59
C PRO A 274 -19.94 21.52 -9.76
N SER A 275 -19.22 22.65 -9.82
CA SER A 275 -19.69 23.83 -10.56
C SER A 275 -19.19 23.99 -12.00
N GLN A 276 -18.48 23.02 -12.58
CA GLN A 276 -18.04 23.13 -13.98
C GLN A 276 -17.95 21.77 -14.69
N PRO A 277 -18.89 21.43 -15.60
CA PRO A 277 -18.86 20.17 -16.35
C PRO A 277 -17.66 20.00 -17.31
N THR A 278 -16.77 21.00 -17.41
CA THR A 278 -15.60 21.00 -18.30
C THR A 278 -14.26 21.22 -17.58
N THR A 279 -14.25 21.38 -16.25
CA THR A 279 -13.03 21.52 -15.42
C THR A 279 -13.13 20.76 -14.10
N MET A 280 -14.07 19.81 -13.99
CA MET A 280 -14.22 18.96 -12.82
C MET A 280 -13.12 17.92 -12.83
N GLY A 281 -12.13 18.07 -11.94
CA GLY A 281 -11.39 16.90 -11.48
C GLY A 281 -12.32 15.98 -10.70
N ASP A 282 -11.84 14.79 -10.38
CA ASP A 282 -12.70 13.74 -9.88
C ASP A 282 -13.09 13.95 -8.41
N PHE A 283 -14.26 13.46 -7.99
CA PHE A 283 -14.64 13.54 -6.59
C PHE A 283 -13.71 12.72 -5.68
N GLY A 284 -13.07 11.68 -6.24
CA GLY A 284 -12.07 10.86 -5.58
C GLY A 284 -10.69 11.53 -5.44
N ASP A 285 -10.48 12.66 -6.11
CA ASP A 285 -9.26 13.44 -6.02
C ASP A 285 -9.25 14.39 -4.82
N TRP A 286 -8.08 14.94 -4.52
CA TRP A 286 -7.90 15.96 -3.53
C TRP A 286 -8.41 17.32 -4.01
N GLY A 287 -9.07 18.05 -3.12
CA GLY A 287 -9.49 19.42 -3.37
C GLY A 287 -8.29 20.37 -3.47
N ALA A 288 -8.53 21.60 -3.94
CA ALA A 288 -7.48 22.62 -4.10
C ALA A 288 -6.85 23.08 -2.77
N SER A 289 -7.56 22.91 -1.65
CA SER A 289 -7.06 23.27 -0.32
C SER A 289 -7.65 22.38 0.77
N THR A 290 -6.90 22.25 1.85
CA THR A 290 -7.32 21.55 3.07
C THR A 290 -7.37 22.53 4.23
N THR A 291 -8.46 22.50 5.00
CA THR A 291 -8.59 23.25 6.24
C THR A 291 -8.54 22.27 7.42
N ILE A 292 -7.49 22.36 8.24
CA ILE A 292 -7.33 21.59 9.47
C ILE A 292 -7.34 22.57 10.65
N GLY A 293 -8.40 22.51 11.47
CA GLY A 293 -8.64 23.52 12.51
C GLY A 293 -8.84 24.91 11.90
N SER A 294 -8.02 25.88 12.29
CA SER A 294 -8.03 27.25 11.75
C SER A 294 -7.02 27.49 10.62
N THR A 295 -6.31 26.45 10.17
CA THR A 295 -5.25 26.58 9.15
C THR A 295 -5.74 26.02 7.82
N THR A 296 -5.72 26.84 6.78
CA THR A 296 -5.99 26.42 5.40
C THR A 296 -4.69 26.38 4.60
N THR A 297 -4.38 25.23 4.01
CA THR A 297 -3.22 25.04 3.14
C THR A 297 -3.67 24.73 1.72
N THR A 298 -3.02 25.32 0.73
CA THR A 298 -3.16 24.89 -0.66
C THR A 298 -2.61 23.48 -0.82
N ASN A 299 -3.40 22.58 -1.39
CA ASN A 299 -2.98 21.22 -1.65
C ASN A 299 -2.17 21.19 -2.95
N ASN A 300 -0.99 20.59 -2.90
CA ASN A 300 -0.15 20.41 -4.08
C ASN A 300 0.30 18.95 -4.22
N TYR A 301 -0.47 18.03 -3.66
CA TYR A 301 -0.20 16.60 -3.71
C TYR A 301 -0.54 16.03 -5.10
N VAL A 302 -0.12 14.79 -5.35
CA VAL A 302 -0.21 14.11 -6.65
C VAL A 302 -1.66 14.00 -7.12
N GLN A 303 -2.58 13.54 -6.25
CA GLN A 303 -4.01 13.42 -6.61
C GLN A 303 -4.78 14.74 -6.51
N ASN A 304 -4.13 15.91 -6.65
CA ASN A 304 -4.89 17.17 -6.72
C ASN A 304 -5.70 17.24 -8.02
N ALA A 305 -7.01 17.43 -7.86
CA ALA A 305 -8.04 17.52 -8.91
C ALA A 305 -7.84 18.66 -9.91
N PHE A 306 -6.94 19.61 -9.61
CA PHE A 306 -6.76 20.83 -10.38
C PHE A 306 -5.35 20.92 -10.97
N SER A 307 -5.29 21.32 -12.24
CA SER A 307 -4.04 21.53 -12.96
C SER A 307 -3.20 22.61 -12.29
N ASP A 308 -1.96 22.25 -11.94
CA ASP A 308 -0.92 23.17 -11.52
C ASP A 308 0.39 22.75 -12.20
N SER A 309 1.06 23.70 -12.85
CA SER A 309 2.32 23.46 -13.57
C SER A 309 3.51 23.26 -12.63
N SER A 310 3.35 23.49 -11.33
CA SER A 310 4.37 23.14 -10.36
C SER A 310 4.60 21.62 -10.30
N ALA A 311 5.80 21.21 -9.89
CA ALA A 311 6.16 19.80 -9.73
C ALA A 311 5.32 19.08 -8.65
N GLY A 312 4.55 19.80 -7.84
CA GLY A 312 3.84 19.22 -6.72
C GLY A 312 4.74 18.94 -5.52
N THR A 313 4.11 18.48 -4.44
CA THR A 313 4.77 17.75 -3.38
C THR A 313 5.01 16.31 -3.87
N PRO A 314 6.25 15.80 -3.83
CA PRO A 314 6.51 14.42 -4.24
C PRO A 314 5.68 13.41 -3.44
N ILE A 315 5.26 12.34 -4.11
CA ILE A 315 4.62 11.21 -3.44
C ILE A 315 5.58 10.58 -2.42
N ALA A 316 5.03 10.19 -1.27
CA ALA A 316 5.75 9.52 -0.20
C ALA A 316 4.78 8.60 0.55
N LEU A 317 5.30 7.62 1.32
CA LEU A 317 4.45 6.79 2.18
C LEU A 317 3.64 7.59 3.20
N THR A 318 4.09 8.80 3.53
CA THR A 318 3.40 9.73 4.45
C THR A 318 2.61 10.82 3.72
N SER A 319 2.63 10.87 2.38
CA SER A 319 1.74 11.77 1.63
C SER A 319 0.31 11.21 1.66
N PRO A 320 -0.71 12.03 1.34
CA PRO A 320 -2.09 11.53 1.29
C PRO A 320 -2.27 10.32 0.37
N GLU A 321 -1.56 10.25 -0.76
CA GLU A 321 -1.59 9.10 -1.68
C GLU A 321 -0.98 7.85 -1.04
N GLY A 322 0.18 7.98 -0.41
CA GLY A 322 0.81 6.86 0.29
C GLY A 322 -0.06 6.31 1.43
N ILE A 323 -0.69 7.20 2.20
CA ILE A 323 -1.63 6.82 3.27
C ILE A 323 -2.88 6.17 2.68
N ALA A 324 -3.42 6.69 1.57
CA ALA A 324 -4.58 6.13 0.88
C ALA A 324 -4.31 4.72 0.35
N LEU A 325 -3.16 4.50 -0.30
CA LEU A 325 -2.75 3.17 -0.78
C LEU A 325 -2.61 2.17 0.39
N GLN A 326 -1.95 2.56 1.49
CA GLN A 326 -1.90 1.73 2.70
C GLN A 326 -3.30 1.41 3.25
N ALA A 327 -4.21 2.39 3.28
CA ALA A 327 -5.55 2.22 3.80
C ALA A 327 -6.41 1.24 2.97
N ILE A 328 -6.14 1.10 1.67
CA ILE A 328 -6.83 0.14 0.79
C ILE A 328 -6.08 -1.19 0.64
N GLY A 329 -4.91 -1.36 1.29
CA GLY A 329 -4.23 -2.65 1.43
C GLY A 329 -2.90 -2.81 0.68
N TYR A 330 -2.31 -1.70 0.23
CA TYR A 330 -0.93 -1.72 -0.27
C TYR A 330 0.04 -1.75 0.92
N ASP A 331 0.64 -2.91 1.15
CA ASP A 331 1.48 -3.20 2.30
C ASP A 331 2.85 -2.53 2.14
N THR A 332 3.36 -1.96 3.24
CA THR A 332 4.70 -1.38 3.29
C THR A 332 5.67 -2.29 4.05
N PRO A 333 6.99 -2.25 3.76
CA PRO A 333 7.97 -2.95 4.57
C PRO A 333 7.92 -2.45 6.02
N VAL A 334 7.59 -3.35 6.95
CA VAL A 334 7.63 -3.04 8.39
C VAL A 334 9.10 -2.80 8.79
N PRO A 335 9.43 -1.74 9.54
CA PRO A 335 10.73 -1.64 10.18
C PRO A 335 10.88 -2.82 11.16
N GLU A 336 11.74 -3.79 10.86
CA GLU A 336 11.92 -4.96 11.72
C GLU A 336 12.43 -4.53 13.11
N VAL A 337 11.56 -4.50 14.12
CA VAL A 337 11.95 -4.37 15.54
C VAL A 337 12.83 -5.56 15.99
N SER A 338 12.69 -6.69 15.30
CA SER A 338 13.30 -7.97 15.63
C SER A 338 14.80 -8.03 15.36
N THR A 339 15.30 -7.41 14.29
CA THR A 339 16.74 -7.42 13.95
C THR A 339 17.54 -6.61 14.97
N LEU A 340 16.97 -5.50 15.46
CA LEU A 340 17.57 -4.67 16.52
C LEU A 340 17.58 -5.39 17.88
N ALA A 341 16.49 -6.11 18.21
CA ALA A 341 16.44 -6.92 19.42
C ALA A 341 17.45 -8.09 19.37
N LEU A 342 17.60 -8.76 18.22
CA LEU A 342 18.58 -9.85 18.06
C LEU A 342 20.03 -9.33 18.16
N PHE A 343 20.32 -8.16 17.59
CA PHE A 343 21.62 -7.49 17.74
C PHE A 343 21.91 -7.09 19.19
N GLY A 344 20.91 -6.59 19.91
CA GLY A 344 21.02 -6.22 21.32
C GLY A 344 21.32 -7.42 22.22
N VAL A 345 20.64 -8.55 22.01
CA VAL A 345 20.88 -9.78 22.79
C VAL A 345 22.24 -10.41 22.47
N ALA A 346 22.69 -10.36 21.21
CA ALA A 346 24.03 -10.84 20.82
C ALA A 346 25.16 -10.02 21.46
N LEU A 347 25.00 -8.70 21.57
CA LEU A 347 25.97 -7.83 22.25
C LEU A 347 26.02 -8.06 23.76
N VAL A 348 24.87 -8.25 24.41
CA VAL A 348 24.81 -8.58 25.85
C VAL A 348 25.42 -9.96 26.12
N GLY A 349 25.19 -10.95 25.25
CA GLY A 349 25.79 -12.28 25.33
C GLY A 349 27.32 -12.26 25.25
N LEU A 350 27.91 -11.39 24.41
CA LEU A 350 29.37 -11.22 24.30
C LEU A 350 30.01 -10.56 25.52
N VAL A 351 29.29 -9.65 26.20
CA VAL A 351 29.77 -8.96 27.41
C VAL A 351 29.72 -9.87 28.65
N LEU A 352 28.77 -10.82 28.69
CA LEU A 352 28.57 -11.72 29.84
C LEU A 352 29.39 -13.02 29.78
N LEU A 353 30.20 -13.25 28.72
CA LEU A 353 31.10 -14.40 28.67
C LEU A 353 32.18 -14.26 29.77
N PRO A 354 32.30 -15.25 30.68
CA PRO A 354 33.30 -15.20 31.74
C PRO A 354 34.70 -15.20 31.11
N ARG A 355 35.45 -14.11 31.31
CA ARG A 355 36.88 -14.04 30.95
C ARG A 355 37.59 -15.21 31.63
N LYS A 356 37.98 -16.21 30.83
CA LYS A 356 38.76 -17.36 31.28
C LYS A 356 40.05 -16.84 31.92
N ARG A 357 40.16 -16.93 33.26
CA ARG A 357 41.35 -16.51 33.99
C ARG A 357 42.54 -17.32 33.47
N ARG A 358 43.58 -16.62 33.01
CA ARG A 358 44.85 -17.26 32.61
C ARG A 358 45.39 -18.04 33.82
N PRO A 359 45.82 -19.30 33.66
CA PRO A 359 46.47 -20.03 34.74
C PRO A 359 47.80 -19.34 35.08
N SER A 360 48.00 -19.09 36.37
CA SER A 360 49.22 -18.51 36.93
C SER A 360 50.41 -19.44 36.66
N ALA A 361 51.53 -18.86 36.21
CA ALA A 361 52.77 -19.59 35.97
C ALA A 361 53.29 -20.24 37.27
N PRO A 362 53.82 -21.48 37.23
CA PRO A 362 54.40 -22.12 38.40
C PRO A 362 55.69 -21.41 38.84
N ALA A 363 55.81 -21.20 40.15
CA ALA A 363 56.98 -20.62 40.80
C ALA A 363 58.22 -21.51 40.56
N LYS A 364 59.32 -20.91 40.10
CA LYS A 364 60.64 -21.56 40.06
C LYS A 364 61.10 -21.81 41.49
N GLY A 365 61.39 -23.07 41.81
CA GLY A 365 62.06 -23.48 43.04
C GLY A 365 63.46 -22.87 43.12
N LEU A 366 63.80 -22.37 44.29
CA LEU A 366 65.17 -22.09 44.72
C LEU A 366 65.71 -23.40 45.32
N ASP A 367 66.77 -23.93 44.73
CA ASP A 367 67.57 -25.01 45.36
C ASP A 367 68.40 -24.44 46.52
N PRO A 368 68.59 -25.20 47.61
CA PRO A 368 69.38 -24.79 48.77
C PRO A 368 70.88 -25.05 48.56
N ALA A 369 71.70 -24.26 49.26
CA ALA A 369 73.07 -24.64 49.64
C ALA A 369 73.07 -25.24 51.05
#